data_AF-A0A378VT47-F1
#
_entry.id   AF-A0A378VT47-F1
#
_cell.length_a   1.000
_cell.length_b   1.000
_cell.length_c   1.000
_cell.angle_alpha   90.00
_cell.angle_beta   90.00
_cell.angle_gamma   90.00
#
_symmetry.space_group_name_H-M   'P 1'
#
loop_
_entity.id
_entity.type
_entity.pdbx_description
1 polymer ?
#
loop_
_entity_poly.entity_id
_entity_poly.type
_entity_poly.pdbx_seq_one_letter_code
_entity_poly.pdbx_strand_id
1 'polypeptide(L)' 'MSSGLVTAAYIVAAILFIFSLAGLSKQETAKRGCYSGIAGMAVALFVTVFSDNTHGLGWIIIAMLIGAAIGIHKAKK' A
#
# COMPACT_ATOMS: atom_id res chain seq x y z
N MET A 1 0.69 16.04 10.15
CA MET A 1 1.66 16.13 9.03
C MET A 1 1.39 17.36 8.17
N SER A 2 2.42 17.99 7.59
CA SER A 2 2.22 19.08 6.61
C SER A 2 1.50 18.53 5.37
N SER A 3 0.50 19.25 4.87
CA SER A 3 -0.30 18.86 3.69
C SER A 3 0.57 18.57 2.47
N GLY A 4 1.65 19.35 2.27
CA GLY A 4 2.59 19.13 1.17
C GLY A 4 3.35 17.80 1.26
N LEU A 5 3.69 17.36 2.49
CA LEU A 5 4.38 16.09 2.71
C LEU A 5 3.44 14.89 2.46
N VAL A 6 2.18 15.00 2.87
CA VAL A 6 1.13 14.00 2.59
C VAL A 6 0.94 13.84 1.08
N THR A 7 0.79 14.97 0.36
CA THR A 7 0.66 14.96 -1.10
C THR A 7 1.88 14.37 -1.79
N ALA A 8 3.09 14.77 -1.39
CA ALA A 8 4.32 14.24 -1.96
C ALA A 8 4.43 12.71 -1.74
N ALA A 9 4.09 12.23 -0.55
CA ALA A 9 4.13 10.80 -0.25
C ALA A 9 3.10 10.00 -1.08
N TYR A 10 1.90 10.55 -1.32
CA TYR A 10 0.93 9.93 -2.25
C TYR A 10 1.42 9.91 -3.70
N ILE A 11 2.12 10.96 -4.16
CA ILE A 11 2.75 10.97 -5.49
C ILE A 11 3.81 9.86 -5.59
N VAL A 12 4.66 9.72 -4.57
CA VAL A 12 5.67 8.65 -4.51
C VAL A 12 5.01 7.27 -4.54
N ALA A 13 3.95 7.06 -3.75
CA ALA A 13 3.19 5.81 -3.76
C ALA A 13 2.59 5.52 -5.14
N ALA A 14 2.01 6.53 -5.81
CA ALA A 14 1.45 6.39 -7.15
C ALA A 14 2.53 5.99 -8.17
N ILE A 15 3.72 6.59 -8.12
CA ILE A 15 4.85 6.23 -9.00
C ILE A 15 5.28 4.77 -8.77
N LEU A 16 5.34 4.32 -7.51
CA LEU A 16 5.66 2.91 -7.20
C LEU A 16 4.62 1.92 -7.73
N PHE A 17 3.34 2.30 -7.70
CA PHE A 17 2.27 1.50 -8.32
C PHE A 17 2.36 1.47 -9.85
N ILE A 18 2.72 2.59 -10.50
CA ILE A 18 2.95 2.61 -11.95
C ILE A 18 4.12 1.68 -12.31
N PHE A 19 5.21 1.70 -11.55
CA PHE A 19 6.32 0.75 -11.74
C PHE A 19 5.90 -0.70 -11.50
N SER A 20 5.01 -0.95 -10.54
CA SER A 20 4.45 -2.29 -10.29
C SER A 20 3.71 -2.83 -11.51
N LEU A 21 2.79 -2.03 -12.06
CA LEU A 21 2.04 -2.38 -13.27
C LEU A 21 2.95 -2.60 -14.47
N ALA A 22 3.95 -1.73 -14.67
CA ALA A 22 4.93 -1.89 -15.73
C ALA A 22 5.76 -3.18 -15.59
N GLY A 23 6.17 -3.52 -14.36
CA GLY A 23 6.95 -4.73 -14.07
C GLY A 23 6.13 -6.02 -14.21
N LEU A 24 4.83 -5.98 -13.93
CA LEU A 24 3.91 -7.11 -14.08
C LEU A 24 3.60 -7.44 -15.55
N SER A 25 3.76 -6.48 -16.47
CA SER A 25 3.53 -6.69 -17.91
C SER A 25 4.56 -7.59 -18.60
N LYS A 26 5.66 -7.94 -17.93
CA LYS A 26 6.65 -8.91 -18.44
C LYS A 26 6.89 -9.98 -17.39
N GLN A 27 6.77 -11.25 -17.78
CA GLN A 27 6.94 -12.40 -16.86
C GLN A 27 8.30 -12.40 -16.16
N GLU A 28 9.37 -12.00 -16.86
CA GLU A 28 10.73 -11.93 -16.31
C GLU A 28 10.86 -10.89 -15.17
N THR A 29 10.12 -9.77 -15.26
CA THR A 29 10.15 -8.70 -14.25
C THR A 29 9.00 -8.74 -13.26
N ALA A 30 8.07 -9.69 -13.40
CA ALA A 30 6.83 -9.73 -12.62
C ALA A 30 7.09 -9.76 -11.10
N LYS A 31 8.11 -10.51 -10.65
CA LYS A 31 8.51 -10.52 -9.23
C LYS A 31 8.94 -9.13 -8.74
N ARG A 32 9.75 -8.42 -9.53
CA ARG A 32 10.23 -7.07 -9.19
C ARG A 32 9.08 -6.06 -9.19
N GLY A 33 8.15 -6.17 -10.14
CA GLY A 33 6.93 -5.35 -10.17
C GLY A 33 6.07 -5.57 -8.93
N CYS A 34 5.87 -6.82 -8.50
CA CYS A 34 5.13 -7.11 -7.28
C CYS A 34 5.77 -6.44 -6.04
N TYR A 35 7.10 -6.49 -5.89
CA TYR A 35 7.79 -5.82 -4.78
C TYR A 35 7.61 -4.29 -4.78
N SER A 36 7.65 -3.63 -5.94
CA SER A 36 7.38 -2.18 -5.98
C SER A 36 5.93 -1.86 -5.63
N GLY A 37 4.98 -2.73 -5.97
CA GLY A 37 3.58 -2.62 -5.54
C GLY A 37 3.41 -2.75 -4.03
N ILE A 38 4.09 -3.71 -3.40
CA ILE A 38 4.09 -3.88 -1.94
C ILE A 38 4.68 -2.63 -1.26
N ALA A 39 5.78 -2.09 -1.79
CA ALA A 39 6.38 -0.87 -1.28
C ALA A 39 5.43 0.34 -1.41
N GLY A 40 4.75 0.50 -2.55
CA GLY A 40 3.74 1.55 -2.76
C GLY A 40 2.58 1.45 -1.77
N MET A 41 2.07 0.24 -1.54
CA MET A 41 1.01 0.00 -0.56
C MET A 41 1.46 0.32 0.86
N ALA A 42 2.68 -0.05 1.25
CA ALA A 42 3.23 0.28 2.56
C ALA A 42 3.32 1.79 2.80
N VAL A 43 3.80 2.55 1.81
CA VAL A 43 3.87 4.02 1.90
C VAL A 43 2.48 4.63 2.03
N ALA A 44 1.51 4.20 1.21
CA ALA A 44 0.15 4.72 1.25
C ALA A 44 -0.53 4.48 2.61
N LEU A 45 -0.41 3.26 3.15
CA LEU A 45 -0.96 2.92 4.46
C LEU A 45 -0.28 3.71 5.58
N PHE A 46 1.04 3.88 5.52
CA PHE A 46 1.78 4.67 6.50
C PHE A 46 1.27 6.11 6.53
N VAL A 47 1.18 6.78 5.38
CA VAL A 47 0.64 8.15 5.29
C VAL A 47 -0.78 8.24 5.82
N THR A 48 -1.63 7.24 5.52
CA THR A 48 -3.03 7.21 5.96
C THR A 48 -3.14 7.08 7.48
N VAL A 49 -2.33 6.21 8.11
CA VAL A 49 -2.35 5.98 9.56
C VAL A 49 -1.80 7.19 10.33
N PHE A 50 -0.78 7.87 9.78
CA PHE A 50 -0.14 9.03 10.40
C PHE A 50 -0.76 10.38 9.99
N SER A 51 -1.84 10.37 9.21
CA SER A 51 -2.56 11.59 8.84
C SER A 51 -3.50 12.04 9.97
N ASP A 52 -3.46 13.33 10.30
CA ASP A 52 -4.24 13.90 11.41
C ASP A 52 -5.76 13.94 11.14
N ASN A 53 -6.18 13.73 9.89
CA ASN A 53 -7.60 13.72 9.49
C ASN A 53 -8.26 12.35 9.64
N THR A 54 -7.52 11.32 10.08
CA THR A 54 -8.03 9.96 10.11
C THR A 54 -8.77 9.67 11.42
N HIS A 55 -10.09 9.77 11.38
CA HIS A 55 -10.95 9.41 12.51
C HIS A 55 -11.17 7.89 12.57
N GLY A 56 -11.21 7.31 13.78
CA GLY A 56 -11.52 5.89 13.94
C GLY A 56 -10.38 4.93 13.59
N LEU A 57 -9.12 5.35 13.74
CA LEU A 57 -7.93 4.52 13.50
C LEU A 57 -8.00 3.13 14.14
N GLY A 58 -8.56 3.00 15.34
CA GLY A 58 -8.75 1.70 16.00
C GLY A 58 -9.61 0.73 15.18
N TRP A 59 -10.73 1.20 14.63
CA TRP A 59 -11.60 0.39 13.77
C TRP A 59 -10.94 0.06 12.44
N ILE A 60 -10.20 1.01 11.86
CA ILE A 60 -9.44 0.80 10.62
C ILE A 60 -8.43 -0.32 10.81
N ILE A 61 -7.64 -0.28 11.88
CA ILE A 61 -6.62 -1.30 12.16
C ILE A 61 -7.28 -2.67 12.37
N ILE A 62 -8.37 -2.76 13.12
CA ILE A 62 -9.11 -4.02 13.32
C ILE A 62 -9.60 -4.58 11.98
N ALA A 63 -10.23 -3.75 11.14
CA ALA A 63 -10.71 -4.16 9.83
C ALA A 63 -9.57 -4.61 8.91
N MET A 64 -8.45 -3.89 8.90
CA MET A 64 -7.25 -4.28 8.13
C MET A 64 -6.69 -5.63 8.59
N LEU A 65 -6.60 -5.88 9.90
CA LEU A 65 -6.08 -7.14 10.44
C LEU A 65 -6.98 -8.31 10.07
N ILE A 66 -8.30 -8.15 10.16
CA ILE A 66 -9.26 -9.18 9.75
C ILE A 66 -9.12 -9.47 8.25
N GLY A 67 -9.10 -8.43 7.42
CA GLY A 67 -8.93 -8.56 5.97
C GLY A 67 -7.61 -9.24 5.59
N ALA A 68 -6.51 -8.84 6.23
CA ALA A 68 -5.19 -9.43 6.02
C ALA A 68 -5.14 -10.89 6.45
N ALA A 69 -5.70 -11.24 7.62
CA ALA A 69 -5.74 -12.61 8.11
C ALA A 69 -6.50 -13.54 7.16
N ILE A 70 -7.69 -13.12 6.71
CA ILE A 70 -8.51 -13.88 5.75
C ILE A 70 -7.78 -13.99 4.40
N GLY A 71 -7.23 -12.88 3.90
CA GLY A 71 -6.51 -12.84 2.62
C GLY A 71 -5.29 -13.76 2.61
N ILE A 72 -4.45 -13.71 3.65
CA ILE A 72 -3.28 -14.58 3.78
C ILE A 72 -3.69 -16.04 3.91
N HIS A 73 -4.72 -16.35 4.68
CA HIS A 73 -5.22 -17.71 4.83
C HIS A 73 -5.68 -18.29 3.49
N LYS A 74 -6.41 -17.50 2.68
CA LYS A 74 -6.87 -17.91 1.35
C LYS A 74 -5.75 -17.96 0.32
N ALA A 75 -4.75 -17.09 0.38
CA ALA A 75 -3.63 -17.10 -0.56
C ALA A 75 -2.67 -18.30 -0.34
N LYS A 76 -2.62 -18.81 0.89
CA LYS A 76 -1.80 -19.98 1.26
C LYS A 76 -2.47 -21.33 0.95
N LYS A 77 -3.80 -21.36 0.80
CA LYS A 77 -4.58 -22.57 0.60
C LYS A 77 -4.94 -22.72 -0.88
#